data_AF-A0A933JP02-F1
#
_entry.id   AF-A0A933JP02-F1
#
_cell.length_a   1.000
_cell.length_b   1.000
_cell.length_c   1.000
_cell.angle_alpha   90.00
_cell.angle_beta   90.00
_cell.angle_gamma   90.00
#
_symmetry.space_group_name_H-M   'P 1'
#
loop_
_entity.id
_entity.type
_entity.pdbx_description
1 polymer ?
#
loop_
_entity_poly.entity_id
_entity_poly.type
_entity_poly.pdbx_seq_one_letter_code
_entity_poly.pdbx_strand_id
1 'polypeptide(L)'
;MVIDCEFHELYRRNQRPPARPVTIEDDVWIGAKASILPGVTIGRGAVIGVSAVVAHDVPPFTIVAGVPARHVRKLDPTLFELELA
;
A
#
# COMPACT_ATOMS: atom_id res chain seq x y z
N MET A 1 4.10 -5.94 -6.66
CA MET A 1 3.00 -6.79 -7.12
C MET A 1 1.77 -6.36 -6.35
N VAL A 2 0.86 -5.62 -6.97
CA VAL A 2 -0.41 -5.30 -6.32
C VAL A 2 -1.26 -6.57 -6.36
N ILE A 3 -1.75 -7.04 -5.21
CA ILE A 3 -2.62 -8.21 -5.11
C ILE A 3 -4.00 -7.68 -4.73
N ASP A 4 -4.86 -7.51 -5.74
CA ASP A 4 -6.25 -7.07 -5.57
C ASP A 4 -7.22 -8.23 -5.30
N CYS A 5 -6.75 -9.47 -5.46
CA CYS A 5 -7.53 -10.67 -5.26
C CYS A 5 -7.44 -11.16 -3.83
N GLU A 6 -8.60 -11.28 -3.18
CA GLU A 6 -8.75 -12.08 -1.97
C GLU A 6 -8.39 -13.54 -2.27
N PHE A 7 -7.53 -14.14 -1.43
CA PHE A 7 -7.27 -15.58 -1.50
C PHE A 7 -8.38 -16.35 -0.79
N HIS A 8 -8.65 -17.54 -1.33
CA HIS A 8 -9.62 -18.55 -0.89
C HIS A 8 -10.05 -18.48 0.59
N GLU A 9 -11.35 -18.51 0.86
CA GLU A 9 -11.83 -18.79 2.22
C GLU A 9 -11.30 -20.16 2.68
N LEU A 10 -10.85 -20.25 3.94
CA LEU A 10 -10.27 -21.48 4.51
C LEU A 10 -11.13 -22.73 4.27
N TYR A 11 -12.45 -22.55 4.38
CA TYR A 11 -13.44 -23.63 4.27
C TYR A 11 -14.14 -23.68 2.90
N ARG A 12 -14.13 -22.58 2.12
CA ARG A 12 -14.83 -22.49 0.83
C ARG A 12 -13.86 -22.18 -0.31
N ARG A 13 -12.91 -23.10 -0.54
CA ARG A 13 -11.84 -22.96 -1.53
C ARG A 13 -12.32 -22.81 -2.98
N ASN A 14 -13.54 -23.25 -3.29
CA ASN A 14 -14.15 -23.14 -4.62
C ASN A 14 -14.93 -21.83 -4.81
N GLN A 15 -15.02 -20.97 -3.78
CA GLN A 15 -15.67 -19.68 -3.87
C GLN A 15 -14.62 -18.59 -4.00
N ARG A 16 -14.82 -17.70 -4.98
CA ARG A 16 -14.00 -16.50 -5.13
C ARG A 16 -14.57 -15.43 -4.19
N PRO A 17 -13.78 -14.94 -3.22
CA PRO A 17 -14.25 -13.87 -2.35
C PRO A 17 -14.48 -12.58 -3.18
N PRO A 18 -15.34 -11.66 -2.72
CA PRO A 18 -15.58 -10.40 -3.43
C PRO A 18 -14.28 -9.61 -3.55
N ALA A 19 -14.06 -9.00 -4.73
CA ALA A 19 -12.92 -8.13 -4.93
C ALA A 19 -13.06 -6.88 -4.06
N ARG A 20 -11.98 -6.50 -3.35
CA ARG A 20 -11.89 -5.24 -2.63
C ARG A 20 -10.81 -4.38 -3.31
N PRO A 21 -11.18 -3.27 -3.96
CA PRO A 21 -10.22 -2.49 -4.73
C PRO A 21 -9.10 -1.96 -3.84
N VAL A 22 -7.89 -1.91 -4.39
CA VAL A 22 -6.77 -1.19 -3.79
C VAL A 22 -6.78 0.22 -4.37
N THR A 23 -6.75 1.23 -3.50
CA THR A 23 -6.67 2.64 -3.91
C THR A 23 -5.24 3.12 -3.75
N ILE A 24 -4.66 3.66 -4.82
CA ILE A 24 -3.34 4.29 -4.80
C ILE A 24 -3.57 5.75 -5.15
N GLU A 25 -3.31 6.65 -4.21
CA GLU A 25 -3.40 8.10 -4.44
C GLU A 25 -2.16 8.62 -5.20
N ASP A 26 -2.16 9.92 -5.50
CA ASP A 26 -1.09 10.58 -6.25
C ASP A 26 0.28 10.50 -5.54
N ASP A 27 1.35 10.55 -6.32
CA ASP A 27 2.75 10.67 -5.84
C ASP A 27 3.22 9.54 -4.91
N VAL A 28 2.51 8.40 -4.92
CA VAL A 28 2.90 7.22 -4.14
C VAL A 28 4.10 6.52 -4.77
N TRP A 29 5.11 6.22 -3.94
CA TRP A 29 6.25 5.40 -4.36
C TRP A 29 6.11 3.96 -3.82
N ILE A 30 6.02 2.99 -4.72
CA ILE A 30 5.89 1.56 -4.37
C ILE A 30 7.20 0.83 -4.68
N GLY A 31 7.88 0.37 -3.64
CA GLY A 31 9.09 -0.44 -3.74
C GLY A 31 8.85 -1.77 -4.47
N ALA A 32 9.89 -2.25 -5.17
CA ALA A 32 9.84 -3.50 -5.91
C ALA A 32 9.36 -4.66 -5.01
N LYS A 33 8.56 -5.57 -5.59
CA LYS A 33 8.02 -6.77 -4.89
C LYS A 33 7.18 -6.48 -3.63
N ALA A 34 6.80 -5.22 -3.36
CA ALA A 34 5.80 -4.96 -2.33
C ALA A 34 4.45 -5.61 -2.71
N SER A 35 3.75 -6.13 -1.70
CA SER A 35 2.41 -6.71 -1.79
C SER A 35 1.46 -5.83 -1.00
N ILE A 36 0.43 -5.30 -1.66
CA ILE A 36 -0.65 -4.53 -1.04
C ILE A 36 -1.88 -5.42 -1.02
N LEU A 37 -2.45 -5.64 0.16
CA LEU A 37 -3.62 -6.51 0.35
C LEU A 37 -4.91 -5.82 -0.12
N PRO A 38 -5.95 -6.58 -0.50
CA PRO A 38 -7.17 -5.99 -1.03
C PRO A 38 -7.86 -5.07 -0.03
N GLY A 39 -8.51 -4.02 -0.54
CA GLY A 39 -9.23 -3.03 0.25
C GLY A 39 -8.35 -1.97 0.93
N VAL A 40 -7.03 -2.01 0.73
CA VAL A 40 -6.09 -1.03 1.29
C VAL A 40 -6.06 0.24 0.44
N THR A 41 -6.05 1.39 1.11
CA THR A 41 -5.76 2.71 0.52
C THR A 41 -4.35 3.15 0.88
N ILE A 42 -3.57 3.54 -0.14
CA ILE A 42 -2.24 4.13 0.01
C ILE A 42 -2.37 5.64 -0.23
N GLY A 43 -2.24 6.42 0.84
CA GLY A 43 -2.40 7.87 0.82
C GLY A 43 -1.31 8.59 0.02
N ARG A 44 -1.63 9.80 -0.44
CA ARG A 44 -0.78 10.65 -1.29
C ARG A 44 0.64 10.75 -0.75
N GLY A 45 1.64 10.64 -1.63
CA GLY A 45 3.04 10.81 -1.26
C GLY A 45 3.58 9.76 -0.29
N ALA A 46 2.84 8.67 -0.03
CA ALA A 46 3.32 7.59 0.80
C ALA A 46 4.40 6.76 0.09
N VAL A 47 5.27 6.14 0.90
CA VAL A 47 6.37 5.30 0.41
C VAL A 47 6.24 3.89 0.98
N ILE A 48 6.19 2.91 0.10
CA ILE A 48 6.15 1.49 0.45
C ILE A 48 7.53 0.87 0.22
N GLY A 49 8.12 0.30 1.27
CA GLY A 49 9.42 -0.36 1.19
C GLY A 49 9.42 -1.58 0.25
N VAL A 50 10.61 -1.93 -0.25
CA VAL A 50 10.84 -3.13 -1.08
C VAL A 50 10.41 -4.40 -0.31
N SER A 51 9.70 -5.30 -0.98
CA SER A 51 9.19 -6.57 -0.41
C SER A 51 8.26 -6.42 0.81
N ALA A 52 7.70 -5.23 1.05
CA ALA A 52 6.77 -5.01 2.17
C ALA A 52 5.42 -5.70 1.92
N VAL A 53 4.73 -6.12 3.00
CA VAL A 53 3.34 -6.63 2.96
C VAL A 53 2.43 -5.67 3.68
N VAL A 54 1.67 -4.88 2.92
CA VAL A 54 0.78 -3.83 3.43
C VAL A 54 -0.62 -4.39 3.65
N ALA A 55 -1.00 -4.54 4.92
CA ALA A 55 -2.27 -5.13 5.34
C ALA A 55 -3.33 -4.13 5.82
N HIS A 56 -2.94 -2.86 5.93
CA HIS A 56 -3.79 -1.77 6.44
C HIS A 56 -3.48 -0.50 5.66
N ASP A 57 -4.42 0.44 5.68
CA ASP A 57 -4.27 1.75 5.03
C ASP A 57 -3.00 2.46 5.48
N VAL A 58 -2.37 3.13 4.51
CA VAL A 58 -1.16 3.91 4.73
C VAL A 58 -1.53 5.39 4.66
N PRO A 59 -1.36 6.15 5.76
CA PRO A 59 -1.66 7.58 5.74
C PRO A 59 -0.79 8.33 4.71
N PRO A 60 -1.27 9.49 4.20
CA PRO A 60 -0.47 10.35 3.34
C PRO A 60 0.90 10.66 3.92
N PHE A 61 1.88 10.85 3.04
CA PHE A 61 3.25 11.26 3.39
C PHE A 61 3.89 10.37 4.46
N THR A 62 3.60 9.07 4.43
CA THR A 62 4.11 8.10 5.41
C THR A 62 4.96 7.04 4.73
N ILE A 63 6.10 6.72 5.33
CA ILE A 63 6.93 5.58 4.92
C ILE A 63 6.53 4.36 5.75
N VAL A 64 6.25 3.24 5.08
CA VAL A 64 6.04 1.93 5.71
C VAL A 64 6.95 0.87 5.08
N ALA A 65 7.37 -0.11 5.88
CA ALA A 65 8.20 -1.23 5.41
C ALA A 65 8.02 -2.48 6.29
N GLY A 66 8.45 -3.65 5.78
CA GLY A 66 8.45 -4.92 6.50
C GLY A 66 7.28 -5.85 6.19
N VAL A 67 7.27 -7.01 6.85
CA VAL A 67 6.25 -8.06 6.72
C VAL A 67 5.81 -8.49 8.13
N PRO A 68 4.65 -8.03 8.64
CA PRO A 68 3.76 -7.03 8.03
C PRO A 68 4.39 -5.62 8.00
N ALA A 69 3.92 -4.76 7.10
CA ALA A 69 4.39 -3.39 6.98
C ALA A 69 4.07 -2.61 8.26
N ARG A 70 5.04 -1.82 8.72
CA ARG A 70 4.94 -0.94 9.89
C ARG A 70 5.44 0.45 9.54
N HIS A 71 4.92 1.44 10.28
CA HIS A 71 5.39 2.82 10.19
C HIS A 71 6.90 2.90 10.40
N VAL A 72 7.60 3.58 9.50
CA VAL A 72 9.04 3.88 9.61
C VAL A 72 9.23 5.34 10.01
N ARG A 73 8.66 6.27 9.24
CA ARG A 73 8.66 7.72 9.53
C ARG A 73 7.62 8.46 8.72
N LYS A 74 7.34 9.71 9.10
CA LYS A 74 6.60 10.66 8.27
C LYS A 74 7.55 11.43 7.34
N LEU A 75 7.04 11.80 6.18
CA LEU A 75 7.62 12.74 5.24
C LEU A 75 7.06 14.13 5.52
N ASP A 76 7.84 15.14 5.16
CA ASP A 76 7.40 16.54 5.18
C ASP A 76 6.71 16.85 3.84
N PRO A 77 5.39 17.12 3.81
CA PRO A 77 4.67 17.43 2.57
C PRO A 77 5.20 18.69 1.87
N THR A 78 5.78 19.64 2.62
CA THR A 78 6.26 20.92 2.06
C THR A 78 7.45 20.75 1.12
N LEU A 79 8.12 19.60 1.17
CA LEU A 79 9.26 19.28 0.30
C LEU A 79 8.84 18.71 -1.07
N PHE A 80 7.56 18.39 -1.28
CA PHE A 80 7.07 17.85 -2.56
C PHE A 80 6.80 18.93 -3.62
N GLU A 81 6.65 20.20 -3.23
CA GLU A 81 6.34 21.33 -4.15
C GLU A 81 7.58 22.04 -4.72
N LEU A 82 8.80 21.64 -4.34
CA LEU A 82 10.04 22.29 -4.78
C LEU A 82 10.46 22.00 -6.25
N GLU A 83 9.67 21.23 -7.01
CA GLU A 83 9.95 20.90 -8.42
C GLU A 83 9.06 21.64 -9.44
N LEU A 84 8.15 22.51 -8.98
CA LEU A 84 7.22 23.26 -9.84
C LEU A 84 7.49 24.78 -9.90
N ALA A 85 8.67 25.23 -9.45
CA ALA A 85 9.17 26.60 -9.62
C ALA A 85 10.33 26.65 -10.61
#